data_AF-A0A4Z1KUD6-F1
#
_entry.id   AF-A0A4Z1KUD6-F1
#
_cell.length_a   1.000
_cell.length_b   1.000
_cell.length_c   1.000
_cell.angle_alpha   90.00
_cell.angle_beta   90.00
_cell.angle_gamma   90.00
#
_symmetry.space_group_name_H-M   'P 1'
#
loop_
_entity.id
_entity.type
_entity.pdbx_description
1 polymer ?
#
loop_
_entity_poly.entity_id
_entity_poly.type
_entity_poly.pdbx_seq_one_letter_code
_entity_poly.pdbx_strand_id
1 'polypeptide(L)'
;MVSTLLLSTVPHQRLIVSSRMRLRGAHSIEEFCAKLKKPRRIMLLVMAGKPVDDFIETILPHIEEGDIIIDGGNSHFPYTNRRTKYLAEKGIRFVGSGVSGGEEGARYGPSLMPGGNEEAWPYIKDVFQSIAAKSDGEACCEWVGDEGAGHYVKMVHNGIEYGDMQLICEAYDIMKRGLGMQDKEIGDVFAEWNKGVLDSFLVEITRDIMYFNDDDGTPLLEKIMDSAGQKGTGKWTAINALDLGMPVTLIAESVLSRCLSSLKEERTRASKVLSYVGRSNKFEGDKKQFLEDLEQALYASKIISYAQGFMLMQEAAKEFKWKLNKPSIALMWRGGCIIRSVFLKDITAAYRADDNLENLLFSDFFNKAIHKAQPGWRDVVSKSALMGIPTPAFSTALSWFDGYRTKDLPANLLQAQRDYFGAHTFKIKPEHASEKYPVGKNIHVNWTGRGGNVSASTYQA
;
A
#
# COMPACT_ATOMS: atom_id res chain seq x y z
N MET A 1 -31.08 -0.17 -4.08
CA MET A 1 -30.66 -1.50 -3.62
C MET A 1 -29.68 -2.04 -4.65
N VAL A 2 -28.40 -2.12 -4.28
CA VAL A 2 -27.42 -2.93 -5.01
C VAL A 2 -27.65 -4.37 -4.58
N SER A 3 -27.62 -5.30 -5.52
CA SER A 3 -27.78 -6.72 -5.21
C SER A 3 -26.44 -7.41 -5.38
N THR A 4 -26.03 -8.14 -4.35
CA THR A 4 -24.76 -8.88 -4.33
C THR A 4 -25.02 -10.31 -4.80
N LEU A 5 -24.23 -10.78 -5.77
CA LEU A 5 -24.17 -12.19 -6.11
C LEU A 5 -23.08 -12.85 -5.25
N LEU A 6 -23.51 -13.67 -4.28
CA LEU A 6 -22.63 -14.51 -3.44
C LEU A 6 -22.98 -15.96 -3.75
N LEU A 7 -22.03 -16.74 -4.27
CA LEU A 7 -22.17 -18.18 -4.44
C LEU A 7 -21.12 -18.89 -3.58
N SER A 8 -21.61 -19.55 -2.53
CA SER A 8 -20.82 -20.45 -1.68
C SER A 8 -20.50 -21.74 -2.45
N THR A 9 -19.23 -22.09 -2.56
CA THR A 9 -18.78 -23.44 -2.99
C THR A 9 -18.75 -24.44 -1.84
N VAL A 10 -19.23 -24.06 -0.64
CA VAL A 10 -19.31 -24.93 0.55
C VAL A 10 -20.72 -25.50 0.67
N PRO A 11 -20.92 -26.83 0.78
CA PRO A 11 -22.25 -27.45 0.71
C PRO A 11 -23.22 -27.09 1.85
N HIS A 12 -22.81 -26.36 2.90
CA HIS A 12 -23.58 -26.27 4.15
C HIS A 12 -23.71 -24.89 4.82
N GLN A 13 -23.56 -23.77 4.10
CA GLN A 13 -24.00 -22.47 4.66
C GLN A 13 -25.48 -22.22 4.36
N ARG A 14 -26.35 -22.59 5.30
CA ARG A 14 -27.72 -22.08 5.37
C ARG A 14 -27.65 -20.58 5.63
N LEU A 15 -28.00 -19.77 4.64
CA LEU A 15 -28.30 -18.35 4.85
C LEU A 15 -29.43 -18.26 5.88
N ILE A 16 -29.12 -17.76 7.07
CA ILE A 16 -30.10 -17.48 8.13
C ILE A 16 -30.95 -16.31 7.63
N VAL A 17 -32.13 -16.63 7.07
CA VAL A 17 -33.13 -15.63 6.71
C VAL A 17 -33.85 -15.20 8.00
N SER A 18 -33.35 -14.13 8.62
CA SER A 18 -34.08 -13.40 9.65
C SER A 18 -35.23 -12.62 9.01
N SER A 19 -36.44 -12.70 9.60
CA SER A 19 -37.66 -12.01 9.17
C SER A 19 -37.57 -10.47 9.15
N ARG A 20 -36.45 -9.89 9.61
CA ARG A 20 -36.16 -8.44 9.55
C ARG A 20 -35.31 -8.03 8.33
N MET A 21 -34.73 -8.97 7.58
CA MET A 21 -33.89 -8.64 6.42
C MET A 21 -34.68 -8.74 5.12
N ARG A 22 -34.71 -7.66 4.33
CA ARG A 22 -35.32 -7.60 2.99
C ARG A 22 -34.41 -8.27 1.93
N LEU A 23 -33.97 -9.50 2.18
CA LEU A 23 -33.12 -10.27 1.28
C LEU A 23 -33.96 -11.26 0.46
N ARG A 24 -33.60 -11.46 -0.80
CA ARG A 24 -34.23 -12.45 -1.70
C ARG A 24 -33.13 -13.26 -2.37
N GLY A 25 -33.23 -14.59 -2.33
CA GLY A 25 -32.39 -15.49 -3.12
C GLY A 25 -32.85 -15.59 -4.57
N ALA A 26 -32.02 -16.15 -5.44
CA ALA A 26 -32.33 -16.56 -6.81
C ALA A 26 -31.59 -17.89 -7.10
N HIS A 27 -32.14 -18.71 -8.01
CA HIS A 27 -31.63 -20.04 -8.35
C HIS A 27 -31.02 -20.11 -9.76
N SER A 28 -31.12 -19.03 -10.54
CA SER A 28 -30.41 -18.85 -11.82
C SER A 28 -29.97 -17.40 -12.01
N ILE A 29 -29.01 -17.16 -12.92
CA ILE A 29 -28.56 -15.79 -13.27
C ILE A 29 -29.68 -15.00 -13.95
N GLU A 30 -30.48 -15.65 -14.79
CA GLU A 30 -31.67 -15.06 -15.40
C GLU A 30 -32.67 -14.58 -14.33
N GLU A 31 -33.02 -15.45 -13.39
CA GLU A 31 -33.94 -15.12 -12.29
C GLU A 31 -33.36 -14.00 -11.41
N PHE A 32 -32.06 -14.04 -11.13
CA PHE A 32 -31.36 -13.00 -10.40
C PHE A 32 -31.50 -11.64 -11.11
N CYS A 33 -31.19 -11.57 -12.41
CA CYS A 33 -31.29 -10.34 -13.19
C CYS A 33 -32.73 -9.83 -13.33
N ALA A 34 -33.72 -10.73 -13.45
CA ALA A 34 -35.14 -10.39 -13.52
C ALA A 34 -35.69 -9.77 -12.21
N LYS A 35 -35.08 -10.10 -11.05
CA LYS A 35 -35.48 -9.55 -9.73
C LYS A 35 -34.96 -8.12 -9.48
N LEU A 36 -34.06 -7.61 -10.32
CA LEU A 36 -33.41 -6.31 -10.11
C LEU A 36 -34.21 -5.16 -10.72
N LYS A 37 -34.23 -4.03 -10.01
CA LYS A 37 -34.72 -2.75 -10.57
C LYS A 37 -33.75 -2.26 -11.63
N LYS A 38 -34.27 -1.71 -12.73
CA LYS A 38 -33.48 -1.03 -13.78
C LYS A 38 -33.05 0.39 -13.35
N PRO A 39 -31.87 0.89 -13.76
CA PRO A 39 -30.76 0.08 -14.29
C PRO A 39 -30.29 -0.91 -13.23
N ARG A 40 -30.06 -2.15 -13.64
CA ARG A 40 -29.63 -3.25 -12.77
C ARG A 40 -28.25 -2.93 -12.22
N ARG A 41 -28.06 -3.26 -10.94
CA ARG A 41 -26.80 -3.04 -10.21
C ARG A 41 -26.35 -4.36 -9.62
N ILE A 42 -25.37 -4.98 -10.27
CA ILE A 42 -24.92 -6.33 -9.98
C ILE A 42 -23.51 -6.26 -9.41
N MET A 43 -23.35 -6.61 -8.12
CA MET A 43 -22.03 -6.65 -7.49
C MET A 43 -21.50 -8.09 -7.42
N LEU A 44 -20.30 -8.29 -7.96
CA LEU A 44 -19.54 -9.54 -7.95
C LEU A 44 -18.56 -9.51 -6.77
N LEU A 45 -18.70 -10.48 -5.87
CA LEU A 45 -17.74 -10.74 -4.78
C LEU A 45 -17.25 -12.18 -4.89
N VAL A 46 -16.49 -12.44 -5.96
CA VAL A 46 -15.95 -13.76 -6.30
C VAL A 46 -14.42 -13.70 -6.34
N MET A 47 -13.78 -14.86 -6.50
CA MET A 47 -12.32 -14.92 -6.66
C MET A 47 -11.87 -14.12 -7.89
N ALA A 48 -10.85 -13.28 -7.71
CA ALA A 48 -10.29 -12.46 -8.79
C ALA A 48 -9.73 -13.31 -9.94
N GLY A 49 -9.65 -12.72 -11.13
CA GLY A 49 -9.17 -13.39 -12.36
C GLY A 49 -10.30 -13.95 -13.20
N LYS A 50 -10.08 -15.14 -13.78
CA LYS A 50 -11.02 -15.81 -14.71
C LYS A 50 -12.46 -15.92 -14.20
N PRO A 51 -12.73 -16.22 -12.91
CA PRO A 51 -14.11 -16.32 -12.44
C PRO A 51 -14.93 -15.04 -12.63
N VAL A 52 -14.31 -13.86 -12.51
CA VAL A 52 -15.01 -12.59 -12.77
C VAL A 52 -15.41 -12.47 -14.24
N ASP A 53 -14.53 -12.87 -15.17
CA ASP A 53 -14.83 -12.84 -16.60
C ASP A 53 -15.95 -13.84 -16.96
N ASP A 54 -15.91 -15.05 -16.40
CA ASP A 54 -16.94 -16.07 -16.63
C ASP A 54 -18.33 -15.61 -16.13
N PHE A 55 -18.38 -14.92 -14.99
CA PHE A 55 -19.64 -14.34 -14.51
C PHE A 55 -20.13 -13.19 -15.40
N ILE A 56 -19.23 -12.33 -15.87
CA ILE A 56 -19.58 -11.25 -16.81
C ILE A 56 -20.27 -11.84 -18.05
N GLU A 57 -19.66 -12.84 -18.69
CA GLU A 57 -20.23 -13.49 -19.88
C GLU A 57 -21.57 -14.17 -19.61
N THR A 58 -21.75 -14.75 -18.43
CA THR A 58 -23.03 -15.38 -18.05
C THR A 58 -24.13 -14.35 -17.77
N ILE A 59 -23.78 -13.15 -17.30
CA ILE A 59 -24.73 -12.07 -16.98
C ILE A 59 -25.18 -11.33 -18.24
N LEU A 60 -24.27 -11.11 -19.20
CA LEU A 60 -24.49 -10.29 -20.39
C LEU A 60 -25.80 -10.60 -21.16
N PRO A 61 -26.21 -11.88 -21.38
CA PRO A 61 -27.45 -12.20 -22.08
C PRO A 61 -28.74 -11.78 -21.35
N HIS A 62 -28.67 -11.41 -20.07
CA HIS A 62 -29.82 -11.17 -19.20
C HIS A 62 -29.93 -9.72 -18.72
N ILE A 63 -29.10 -8.82 -19.25
CA ILE A 63 -29.07 -7.39 -18.91
C ILE A 63 -29.21 -6.53 -20.18
N GLU A 64 -29.44 -5.23 -20.01
CA GLU A 64 -29.64 -4.30 -21.14
C GLU A 64 -28.75 -3.07 -21.04
N GLU A 65 -28.72 -2.27 -22.12
CA GLU A 65 -27.95 -1.03 -22.18
C GLU A 65 -28.24 -0.11 -20.97
N GLY A 66 -27.16 0.40 -20.37
CA GLY A 66 -27.19 1.23 -19.17
C GLY A 66 -27.15 0.46 -17.84
N ASP A 67 -27.27 -0.86 -17.85
CA ASP A 67 -27.07 -1.69 -16.65
C ASP A 67 -25.61 -1.64 -16.15
N ILE A 68 -25.40 -1.98 -14.88
CA ILE A 68 -24.16 -1.77 -14.15
C ILE A 68 -23.66 -3.09 -13.54
N ILE A 69 -22.44 -3.48 -13.91
CA ILE A 69 -21.68 -4.55 -13.27
C ILE A 69 -20.58 -3.94 -12.39
N ILE A 70 -20.50 -4.39 -11.15
CA ILE A 70 -19.54 -3.94 -10.16
C ILE A 70 -18.66 -5.13 -9.75
N ASP A 71 -17.36 -5.06 -9.99
CA ASP A 71 -16.40 -6.02 -9.43
C ASP A 71 -15.89 -5.49 -8.09
N GLY A 72 -16.28 -6.16 -6.99
CA GLY A 72 -15.84 -5.83 -5.63
C GLY A 72 -14.64 -6.65 -5.14
N GLY A 73 -14.08 -7.50 -6.00
CA GLY A 73 -12.95 -8.36 -5.66
C GLY A 73 -11.63 -7.60 -5.57
N ASN A 74 -10.56 -8.30 -5.18
CA ASN A 74 -9.19 -7.76 -5.27
C ASN A 74 -8.60 -8.01 -6.67
N SER A 75 -9.28 -7.52 -7.71
CA SER A 75 -8.83 -7.67 -9.09
C SER A 75 -7.61 -6.78 -9.38
N HIS A 76 -6.69 -7.27 -10.21
CA HIS A 76 -5.56 -6.47 -10.70
C HIS A 76 -6.07 -5.40 -11.67
N PHE A 77 -5.66 -4.15 -11.49
CA PHE A 77 -6.24 -2.99 -12.20
C PHE A 77 -6.24 -3.06 -13.74
N PRO A 78 -5.27 -3.69 -14.44
CA PRO A 78 -5.32 -3.80 -15.91
C PRO A 78 -6.49 -4.66 -16.39
N TYR A 79 -6.94 -5.64 -15.59
CA TYR A 79 -8.15 -6.39 -15.92
C TYR A 79 -9.39 -5.51 -15.83
N THR A 80 -9.43 -4.58 -14.88
CA THR A 80 -10.50 -3.60 -14.78
C THR A 80 -10.46 -2.64 -15.97
N ASN A 81 -9.29 -2.11 -16.36
CA ASN A 81 -9.16 -1.30 -17.58
C ASN A 81 -9.74 -2.02 -18.80
N ARG A 82 -9.37 -3.29 -18.99
CA ARG A 82 -9.88 -4.13 -20.09
C ARG A 82 -11.39 -4.32 -20.00
N ARG A 83 -11.92 -4.68 -18.83
CA ARG A 83 -13.36 -4.92 -18.60
C ARG A 83 -14.19 -3.66 -18.81
N THR A 84 -13.72 -2.51 -18.34
CA THR A 84 -14.38 -1.22 -18.54
C THR A 84 -14.56 -0.91 -20.03
N LYS A 85 -13.52 -1.11 -20.85
CA LYS A 85 -13.58 -0.89 -22.30
C LYS A 85 -14.51 -1.90 -23.00
N TYR A 86 -14.31 -3.17 -22.71
CA TYR A 86 -15.11 -4.27 -23.28
C TYR A 86 -16.61 -4.12 -23.02
N LEU A 87 -16.99 -3.75 -21.79
CA LEU A 87 -18.40 -3.59 -21.42
C LEU A 87 -19.00 -2.30 -21.97
N ALA A 88 -18.22 -1.23 -22.08
CA ALA A 88 -18.65 0.00 -22.72
C ALA A 88 -19.05 -0.20 -24.19
N GLU A 89 -18.32 -1.04 -24.94
CA GLU A 89 -18.68 -1.42 -26.33
C GLU A 89 -20.03 -2.14 -26.44
N LYS A 90 -20.53 -2.70 -25.33
CA LYS A 90 -21.84 -3.37 -25.23
C LYS A 90 -22.91 -2.49 -24.58
N GLY A 91 -22.62 -1.21 -24.34
CA GLY A 91 -23.53 -0.31 -23.63
C GLY A 91 -23.69 -0.62 -22.14
N ILE A 92 -22.80 -1.43 -21.55
CA ILE A 92 -22.85 -1.81 -20.13
C ILE A 92 -21.81 -1.00 -19.34
N ARG A 93 -22.22 -0.45 -18.20
CA ARG A 93 -21.33 0.29 -17.32
C ARG A 93 -20.60 -0.68 -16.38
N PHE A 94 -19.30 -0.50 -16.22
CA PHE A 94 -18.48 -1.29 -15.32
C PHE A 94 -17.84 -0.42 -14.23
N VAL A 95 -17.84 -0.93 -13.01
CA VAL A 95 -17.16 -0.32 -11.85
C VAL A 95 -16.27 -1.36 -11.19
N GLY A 96 -14.96 -1.13 -11.17
CA GLY A 96 -14.05 -1.84 -10.29
C GLY A 96 -13.97 -1.13 -8.95
N SER A 97 -14.36 -1.79 -7.87
CA SER A 97 -14.39 -1.19 -6.54
C SER A 97 -13.54 -1.97 -5.56
N GLY A 98 -12.49 -1.33 -5.05
CA GLY A 98 -11.82 -1.83 -3.87
C GLY A 98 -12.75 -1.91 -2.67
N VAL A 99 -12.70 -3.01 -1.92
CA VAL A 99 -13.39 -3.18 -0.64
C VAL A 99 -12.37 -3.52 0.45
N SER A 100 -12.30 -2.75 1.52
CA SER A 100 -11.35 -2.97 2.63
C SER A 100 -12.05 -2.93 3.99
N GLY A 101 -11.55 -3.72 4.95
CA GLY A 101 -12.08 -3.79 6.32
C GLY A 101 -12.21 -5.18 6.95
N GLY A 102 -11.90 -6.24 6.19
CA GLY A 102 -12.10 -7.61 6.67
C GLY A 102 -13.59 -7.96 6.85
N GLU A 103 -13.86 -9.05 7.55
CA GLU A 103 -15.23 -9.55 7.75
C GLU A 103 -16.09 -8.57 8.57
N GLU A 104 -15.54 -8.06 9.66
CA GLU A 104 -16.21 -7.10 10.54
C GLU A 104 -16.46 -5.76 9.83
N GLY A 105 -15.45 -5.24 9.13
CA GLY A 105 -15.60 -4.03 8.32
C GLY A 105 -16.66 -4.20 7.24
N ALA A 106 -16.69 -5.33 6.52
CA ALA A 106 -17.75 -5.61 5.55
C ALA A 106 -19.15 -5.64 6.18
N ARG A 107 -19.28 -6.05 7.45
CA ARG A 107 -20.56 -6.13 8.15
C ARG A 107 -21.08 -4.77 8.63
N TYR A 108 -20.19 -3.90 9.13
CA TYR A 108 -20.58 -2.68 9.85
C TYR A 108 -20.21 -1.38 9.13
N GLY A 109 -19.27 -1.42 8.18
CA GLY A 109 -18.85 -0.26 7.40
C GLY A 109 -17.48 -0.46 6.79
N PRO A 110 -17.37 -0.90 5.52
CA PRO A 110 -16.09 -1.02 4.85
C PRO A 110 -15.64 0.33 4.29
N SER A 111 -14.38 0.41 3.90
CA SER A 111 -13.93 1.41 2.93
C SER A 111 -14.22 0.91 1.52
N LEU A 112 -14.81 1.75 0.68
CA LEU A 112 -15.18 1.44 -0.70
C LEU A 112 -14.50 2.42 -1.66
N MET A 113 -13.86 1.89 -2.70
CA MET A 113 -13.02 2.67 -3.62
C MET A 113 -13.49 2.42 -5.07
N PRO A 114 -14.68 2.91 -5.49
CA PRO A 114 -15.20 2.70 -6.83
C PRO A 114 -14.51 3.56 -7.90
N GLY A 115 -14.11 2.93 -9.01
CA GLY A 115 -13.70 3.60 -10.25
C GLY A 115 -14.15 2.80 -11.49
N GLY A 116 -14.15 3.40 -12.67
CA GLY A 116 -14.66 2.76 -13.89
C GLY A 116 -15.37 3.74 -14.83
N ASN A 117 -16.58 3.41 -15.26
CA ASN A 117 -17.43 4.34 -16.02
C ASN A 117 -18.15 5.31 -15.05
N GLU A 118 -17.77 6.59 -15.07
CA GLU A 118 -18.30 7.60 -14.13
C GLU A 118 -19.83 7.74 -14.18
N GLU A 119 -20.45 7.50 -15.33
CA GLU A 119 -21.91 7.48 -15.48
C GLU A 119 -22.63 6.50 -14.53
N ALA A 120 -21.94 5.47 -14.04
CA ALA A 120 -22.50 4.53 -13.07
C ALA A 120 -22.65 5.15 -11.67
N TRP A 121 -21.84 6.16 -11.34
CA TRP A 121 -21.71 6.69 -9.98
C TRP A 121 -23.04 7.18 -9.39
N PRO A 122 -23.87 8.00 -10.08
CA PRO A 122 -25.15 8.46 -9.54
C PRO A 122 -26.11 7.32 -9.15
N TYR A 123 -26.01 6.15 -9.80
CA TYR A 123 -26.89 5.02 -9.54
C TYR A 123 -26.46 4.16 -8.35
N ILE A 124 -25.18 4.22 -7.97
CA ILE A 124 -24.59 3.40 -6.89
C ILE A 124 -24.22 4.22 -5.66
N LYS A 125 -24.01 5.54 -5.81
CA LYS A 125 -23.53 6.47 -4.78
C LYS A 125 -24.26 6.31 -3.44
N ASP A 126 -25.59 6.43 -3.44
CA ASP A 126 -26.37 6.39 -2.21
C ASP A 126 -26.19 5.07 -1.46
N VAL A 127 -26.13 3.94 -2.18
CA VAL A 127 -25.95 2.64 -1.54
C VAL A 127 -24.53 2.51 -1.00
N PHE A 128 -23.52 2.83 -1.82
CA PHE A 128 -22.12 2.74 -1.45
C PHE A 128 -21.78 3.62 -0.25
N GLN A 129 -22.19 4.89 -0.29
CA GLN A 129 -21.94 5.82 0.80
C GLN A 129 -22.73 5.44 2.06
N SER A 130 -23.95 4.90 1.94
CA SER A 130 -24.74 4.49 3.11
C SER A 130 -24.14 3.29 3.84
N ILE A 131 -23.57 2.33 3.12
CA ILE A 131 -22.99 1.13 3.72
C ILE A 131 -21.53 1.33 4.16
N ALA A 132 -20.82 2.31 3.61
CA ALA A 132 -19.43 2.57 3.96
C ALA A 132 -19.27 3.07 5.40
N ALA A 133 -18.09 2.84 5.98
CA ALA A 133 -17.69 3.48 7.23
C ALA A 133 -17.82 5.01 7.14
N LYS A 134 -18.02 5.65 8.29
CA LYS A 134 -18.06 7.10 8.41
C LYS A 134 -16.88 7.61 9.23
N SER A 135 -16.24 8.70 8.78
CA SER A 135 -15.23 9.43 9.54
C SER A 135 -15.68 10.88 9.66
N ASP A 136 -15.94 11.34 10.89
CA ASP A 136 -16.49 12.68 11.16
C ASP A 136 -17.76 13.01 10.34
N GLY A 137 -18.63 12.01 10.16
CA GLY A 137 -19.86 12.11 9.36
C GLY A 137 -19.69 11.90 7.86
N GLU A 138 -18.47 12.00 7.33
CA GLU A 138 -18.17 11.79 5.91
C GLU A 138 -18.07 10.29 5.57
N ALA A 139 -18.60 9.87 4.42
CA ALA A 139 -18.48 8.48 3.97
C ALA A 139 -17.03 8.17 3.56
N CYS A 140 -16.50 7.03 4.01
CA CYS A 140 -15.24 6.47 3.52
C CYS A 140 -15.43 5.81 2.14
N CYS A 141 -16.07 6.54 1.23
CA CYS A 141 -16.39 6.14 -0.13
C CYS A 141 -16.67 7.37 -0.99
N GLU A 142 -15.88 7.54 -2.04
CA GLU A 142 -16.08 8.53 -3.10
C GLU A 142 -15.67 7.95 -4.45
N TRP A 143 -16.08 8.60 -5.54
CA TRP A 143 -15.61 8.21 -6.87
C TRP A 143 -14.11 8.45 -6.99
N VAL A 144 -13.35 7.40 -7.33
CA VAL A 144 -11.88 7.44 -7.37
C VAL A 144 -11.38 8.01 -8.69
N GLY A 145 -11.99 7.60 -9.80
CA GLY A 145 -11.54 7.95 -11.14
C GLY A 145 -11.92 6.90 -12.18
N ASP A 146 -11.34 7.06 -13.37
CA ASP A 146 -11.70 6.28 -14.55
C ASP A 146 -11.12 4.86 -14.56
N GLU A 147 -11.72 3.98 -15.36
CA GLU A 147 -11.22 2.61 -15.61
C GLU A 147 -10.85 1.84 -14.33
N GLY A 148 -9.60 1.42 -14.19
CA GLY A 148 -9.06 0.64 -13.08
C GLY A 148 -8.69 1.44 -11.84
N ALA A 149 -8.93 2.75 -11.80
CA ALA A 149 -8.47 3.63 -10.71
C ALA A 149 -8.89 3.13 -9.32
N GLY A 150 -10.13 2.64 -9.16
CA GLY A 150 -10.63 2.11 -7.88
C GLY A 150 -9.84 0.90 -7.37
N HIS A 151 -9.58 -0.08 -8.24
CA HIS A 151 -8.74 -1.23 -7.89
C HIS A 151 -7.26 -0.89 -7.76
N TYR A 152 -6.78 0.12 -8.50
CA TYR A 152 -5.41 0.61 -8.36
C TYR A 152 -5.20 1.24 -6.98
N VAL A 153 -6.10 2.12 -6.53
CA VAL A 153 -6.05 2.70 -5.17
C VAL A 153 -6.13 1.61 -4.11
N LYS A 154 -6.94 0.57 -4.32
CA LYS A 154 -6.99 -0.58 -3.40
C LYS A 154 -5.68 -1.38 -3.35
N MET A 155 -5.04 -1.57 -4.51
CA MET A 155 -3.73 -2.21 -4.60
C MET A 155 -2.70 -1.43 -3.78
N VAL A 156 -2.60 -0.11 -3.98
CA VAL A 156 -1.69 0.77 -3.24
C VAL A 156 -1.99 0.77 -1.74
N HIS A 157 -3.28 0.79 -1.34
CA HIS A 157 -3.69 0.62 0.05
C HIS A 157 -3.08 -0.66 0.65
N ASN A 158 -3.15 -1.80 -0.04
CA ASN A 158 -2.56 -3.04 0.47
C ASN A 158 -1.02 -3.02 0.47
N GLY A 159 -0.40 -2.29 -0.45
CA GLY A 159 1.05 -2.02 -0.37
C GLY A 159 1.41 -1.27 0.91
N ILE A 160 0.69 -0.18 1.21
CA ILE A 160 0.88 0.60 2.44
C ILE A 160 0.60 -0.26 3.69
N GLU A 161 -0.44 -1.10 3.66
CA GLU A 161 -0.73 -2.07 4.72
C GLU A 161 0.45 -3.00 5.00
N TYR A 162 1.14 -3.48 3.95
CA TYR A 162 2.34 -4.31 4.13
C TYR A 162 3.49 -3.51 4.75
N GLY A 163 3.62 -2.23 4.38
CA GLY A 163 4.53 -1.27 5.00
C GLY A 163 4.29 -1.13 6.50
N ASP A 164 3.06 -0.75 6.88
CA ASP A 164 2.67 -0.52 8.27
C ASP A 164 2.88 -1.76 9.14
N MET A 165 2.45 -2.94 8.66
CA MET A 165 2.66 -4.20 9.39
C MET A 165 4.14 -4.51 9.60
N GLN A 166 4.98 -4.34 8.56
CA GLN A 166 6.41 -4.63 8.66
C GLN A 166 7.11 -3.68 9.63
N LEU A 167 6.77 -2.39 9.61
CA LEU A 167 7.32 -1.41 10.55
C LEU A 167 6.97 -1.74 12.01
N ILE A 168 5.72 -2.17 12.26
CA ILE A 168 5.28 -2.62 13.59
C ILE A 168 6.03 -3.88 14.01
N CYS A 169 6.24 -4.84 13.09
CA CYS A 169 7.04 -6.04 13.36
C CYS A 169 8.49 -5.69 13.72
N GLU A 170 9.11 -4.71 13.05
CA GLU A 170 10.47 -4.25 13.37
C GLU A 170 10.52 -3.59 14.76
N ALA A 171 9.53 -2.78 15.13
CA ALA A 171 9.44 -2.23 16.47
C ALA A 171 9.29 -3.31 17.56
N TYR A 172 8.40 -4.29 17.33
CA TYR A 172 8.25 -5.47 18.20
C TYR A 172 9.59 -6.19 18.36
N ASP A 173 10.29 -6.44 17.26
CA ASP A 173 11.49 -7.25 17.24
C ASP A 173 12.69 -6.57 17.93
N ILE A 174 12.79 -5.25 17.79
CA ILE A 174 13.75 -4.43 18.54
C ILE A 174 13.45 -4.49 20.05
N MET A 175 12.18 -4.37 20.46
CA MET A 175 11.81 -4.47 21.88
C MET A 175 12.08 -5.87 22.44
N LYS A 176 11.71 -6.91 21.67
CA LYS A 176 11.85 -8.32 22.07
C LYS A 176 13.32 -8.73 22.14
N ARG A 177 14.04 -8.70 21.02
CA ARG A 177 15.42 -9.22 20.92
C ARG A 177 16.47 -8.18 21.30
N GLY A 178 16.24 -6.91 21.00
CA GLY A 178 17.17 -5.82 21.34
C GLY A 178 17.10 -5.42 22.81
N LEU A 179 15.90 -5.23 23.36
CA LEU A 179 15.70 -4.74 24.74
C LEU A 179 15.38 -5.84 25.77
N GLY A 180 15.08 -7.06 25.30
CA GLY A 180 14.77 -8.21 26.15
C GLY A 180 13.40 -8.15 26.82
N MET A 181 12.46 -7.41 26.24
CA MET A 181 11.12 -7.20 26.82
C MET A 181 10.23 -8.43 26.62
N GLN A 182 9.34 -8.67 27.59
CA GLN A 182 8.30 -9.68 27.49
C GLN A 182 7.09 -9.16 26.70
N ASP A 183 6.30 -10.06 26.10
CA ASP A 183 5.21 -9.66 25.19
C ASP A 183 4.20 -8.74 25.87
N LYS A 184 3.85 -9.01 27.14
CA LYS A 184 2.99 -8.10 27.91
C LYS A 184 3.56 -6.68 28.02
N GLU A 185 4.86 -6.54 28.28
CA GLU A 185 5.51 -5.22 28.38
C GLU A 185 5.51 -4.50 27.01
N ILE A 186 5.69 -5.26 25.93
CA ILE A 186 5.58 -4.75 24.55
C ILE A 186 4.14 -4.31 24.26
N GLY A 187 3.14 -5.08 24.72
CA GLY A 187 1.73 -4.72 24.68
C GLY A 187 1.45 -3.40 25.42
N ASP A 188 2.03 -3.22 26.61
CA ASP A 188 1.92 -1.98 27.39
C ASP A 188 2.49 -0.76 26.63
N VAL A 189 3.60 -0.94 25.88
CA VAL A 189 4.15 0.11 25.01
C VAL A 189 3.22 0.44 23.84
N PHE A 190 2.73 -0.57 23.10
CA PHE A 190 1.80 -0.33 22.00
C PHE A 190 0.47 0.27 22.50
N ALA A 191 0.01 -0.08 23.70
CA ALA A 191 -1.14 0.53 24.33
C ALA A 191 -0.94 2.04 24.58
N GLU A 192 0.28 2.46 24.93
CA GLU A 192 0.61 3.87 25.11
C GLU A 192 0.73 4.61 23.78
N TRP A 193 1.46 4.04 22.81
CA TRP A 193 1.58 4.62 21.46
C TRP A 193 0.23 4.80 20.77
N ASN A 194 -0.73 3.90 21.01
CA ASN A 194 -2.08 3.99 20.45
C ASN A 194 -2.93 5.12 21.03
N LYS A 195 -2.46 5.86 22.04
CA LYS A 195 -3.11 7.08 22.55
C LYS A 195 -2.55 8.36 21.91
N GLY A 196 -1.49 8.23 21.13
CA GLY A 196 -0.72 9.33 20.57
C GLY A 196 -0.77 9.40 19.05
N VAL A 197 0.37 9.79 18.45
CA VAL A 197 0.50 10.01 16.99
C VAL A 197 0.39 8.72 16.17
N LEU A 198 0.50 7.56 16.83
CA LEU A 198 0.39 6.23 16.22
C LEU A 198 -0.99 5.58 16.39
N ASP A 199 -1.99 6.28 16.94
CA ASP A 199 -3.37 5.79 17.06
C ASP A 199 -3.88 5.25 15.72
N SER A 200 -4.01 3.92 15.67
CA SER A 200 -4.35 3.19 14.47
C SER A 200 -4.83 1.78 14.79
N PHE A 201 -5.66 1.23 13.90
CA PHE A 201 -6.16 -0.14 14.06
C PHE A 201 -5.04 -1.19 14.13
N LEU A 202 -3.97 -1.04 13.33
CA LEU A 202 -2.88 -2.01 13.33
C LEU A 202 -2.08 -2.00 14.64
N VAL A 203 -1.90 -0.83 15.27
CA VAL A 203 -1.25 -0.75 16.59
C VAL A 203 -2.18 -1.32 17.67
N GLU A 204 -3.48 -1.03 17.60
CA GLU A 204 -4.49 -1.57 18.50
C GLU A 204 -4.52 -3.11 18.50
N ILE A 205 -4.63 -3.74 17.32
CA ILE A 205 -4.64 -5.21 17.25
C ILE A 205 -3.29 -5.80 17.64
N THR A 206 -2.18 -5.09 17.41
CA THR A 206 -0.86 -5.56 17.83
C THR A 206 -0.77 -5.61 19.35
N ARG A 207 -1.25 -4.57 20.05
CA ARG A 207 -1.42 -4.59 21.51
C ARG A 207 -2.24 -5.80 21.96
N ASP A 208 -3.40 -6.04 21.34
CA ASP A 208 -4.28 -7.14 21.75
C ASP A 208 -3.64 -8.51 21.51
N ILE A 209 -2.90 -8.68 20.40
CA ILE A 209 -2.12 -9.88 20.11
C ILE A 209 -1.02 -10.08 21.17
N MET A 210 -0.32 -9.03 21.61
CA MET A 210 0.71 -9.13 22.64
C MET A 210 0.14 -9.59 24.00
N TYR A 211 -1.12 -9.29 24.29
CA TYR A 211 -1.78 -9.71 25.53
C TYR A 211 -2.45 -11.08 25.45
N PHE A 212 -2.55 -11.67 24.26
CA PHE A 212 -3.27 -12.93 24.07
C PHE A 212 -2.41 -14.13 24.47
N ASN A 213 -2.86 -14.85 25.49
CA ASN A 213 -2.32 -16.15 25.87
C ASN A 213 -3.19 -17.27 25.32
N ASP A 214 -2.54 -18.38 24.97
CA ASP A 214 -3.19 -19.65 24.61
C ASP A 214 -3.73 -20.35 25.87
N ASP A 215 -4.44 -21.47 25.69
CA ASP A 215 -5.08 -22.22 26.78
C ASP A 215 -4.10 -22.74 27.86
N ASP A 216 -2.81 -22.87 27.51
CA ASP A 216 -1.74 -23.24 28.45
C ASP A 216 -1.13 -22.05 29.23
N GLY A 217 -1.67 -20.84 29.03
CA GLY A 217 -1.26 -19.62 29.72
C GLY A 217 0.00 -18.96 29.15
N THR A 218 0.57 -19.47 28.05
CA THR A 218 1.73 -18.86 27.38
C THR A 218 1.30 -17.99 26.18
N PRO A 219 2.07 -16.96 25.80
CA PRO A 219 1.72 -16.09 24.68
C PRO A 219 1.55 -16.89 23.38
N LEU A 220 0.38 -16.77 22.73
CA LEU A 220 0.13 -17.51 21.49
C LEU A 220 1.09 -17.07 20.38
N LEU A 221 1.44 -15.78 20.34
CA LEU A 221 2.33 -15.19 19.35
C LEU A 221 3.66 -15.98 19.21
N GLU A 222 4.24 -16.38 20.33
CA GLU A 222 5.53 -17.08 20.37
C GLU A 222 5.48 -18.50 19.78
N LYS A 223 4.26 -19.03 19.56
CA LYS A 223 4.02 -20.34 18.95
C LYS A 223 3.73 -20.25 17.45
N ILE A 224 3.44 -19.05 16.93
CA ILE A 224 3.07 -18.86 15.53
C ILE A 224 4.30 -19.05 14.63
N MET A 225 4.16 -19.82 13.56
CA MET A 225 5.21 -19.98 12.55
C MET A 225 5.54 -18.63 11.89
N ASP A 226 6.80 -18.22 11.95
CA ASP A 226 7.34 -16.99 11.35
C ASP A 226 7.54 -17.11 9.83
N SER A 227 6.46 -17.48 9.13
CA SER A 227 6.39 -17.58 7.67
C SER A 227 5.16 -16.84 7.17
N ALA A 228 5.34 -15.59 6.75
CA ALA A 228 4.25 -14.71 6.38
C ALA A 228 3.69 -15.07 4.98
N GLY A 229 2.39 -15.34 4.93
CA GLY A 229 1.67 -15.47 3.67
C GLY A 229 1.47 -14.12 2.95
N GLN A 230 1.21 -14.19 1.65
CA GLN A 230 0.78 -13.03 0.85
C GLN A 230 -0.15 -13.47 -0.28
N LYS A 231 -1.16 -12.64 -0.59
CA LYS A 231 -2.16 -12.89 -1.65
C LYS A 231 -1.86 -12.15 -2.95
N GLY A 232 -0.67 -11.55 -3.08
CA GLY A 232 -0.17 -10.93 -4.31
C GLY A 232 -0.37 -9.42 -4.45
N THR A 233 -1.33 -8.80 -3.75
CA THR A 233 -1.63 -7.37 -3.91
C THR A 233 -0.49 -6.43 -3.50
N GLY A 234 0.22 -6.74 -2.41
CA GLY A 234 1.42 -5.99 -2.01
C GLY A 234 2.53 -6.09 -3.05
N LYS A 235 2.75 -7.28 -3.62
CA LYS A 235 3.70 -7.51 -4.72
C LYS A 235 3.35 -6.69 -5.97
N TRP A 236 2.08 -6.58 -6.33
CA TRP A 236 1.66 -5.75 -7.48
C TRP A 236 1.99 -4.28 -7.29
N THR A 237 1.87 -3.74 -6.07
CA THR A 237 2.28 -2.35 -5.78
C THR A 237 3.78 -2.16 -6.04
N ALA A 238 4.61 -3.08 -5.55
CA ALA A 238 6.06 -3.00 -5.75
C ALA A 238 6.46 -3.16 -7.24
N ILE A 239 5.82 -4.08 -7.97
CA ILE A 239 6.06 -4.25 -9.41
C ILE A 239 5.65 -2.99 -10.17
N ASN A 240 4.45 -2.47 -9.92
CA ASN A 240 3.98 -1.29 -10.63
C ASN A 240 4.83 -0.05 -10.31
N ALA A 241 5.38 0.06 -9.10
CA ALA A 241 6.35 1.10 -8.78
C ALA A 241 7.63 0.99 -9.64
N LEU A 242 8.13 -0.22 -9.87
CA LEU A 242 9.25 -0.45 -10.78
C LEU A 242 8.88 -0.11 -12.23
N ASP A 243 7.70 -0.53 -12.69
CA ASP A 243 7.22 -0.24 -14.04
C ASP A 243 7.09 1.27 -14.30
N LEU A 244 6.62 2.04 -13.30
CA LEU A 244 6.48 3.49 -13.37
C LEU A 244 7.76 4.26 -12.99
N GLY A 245 8.85 3.58 -12.66
CA GLY A 245 10.11 4.22 -12.26
C GLY A 245 10.04 5.01 -10.94
N MET A 246 9.13 4.63 -10.03
CA MET A 246 8.89 5.32 -8.77
C MET A 246 9.58 4.63 -7.57
N PRO A 247 10.28 5.39 -6.70
CA PRO A 247 11.08 4.81 -5.61
C PRO A 247 10.23 4.44 -4.38
N VAL A 248 9.35 3.44 -4.52
CA VAL A 248 8.46 2.96 -3.45
C VAL A 248 9.16 1.87 -2.63
N THR A 249 10.27 2.25 -2.00
CA THR A 249 11.23 1.30 -1.43
C THR A 249 10.72 0.57 -0.20
N LEU A 250 9.93 1.23 0.66
CA LEU A 250 9.47 0.64 1.91
C LEU A 250 8.51 -0.52 1.66
N ILE A 251 7.52 -0.32 0.78
CA ILE A 251 6.58 -1.37 0.41
C ILE A 251 7.30 -2.55 -0.26
N ALA A 252 8.31 -2.27 -1.10
CA ALA A 252 9.13 -3.31 -1.72
C ALA A 252 9.88 -4.14 -0.67
N GLU A 253 10.54 -3.49 0.30
CA GLU A 253 11.21 -4.18 1.41
C GLU A 253 10.25 -4.99 2.30
N SER A 254 9.03 -4.50 2.52
CA SER A 254 7.99 -5.26 3.22
C SER A 254 7.57 -6.53 2.46
N VAL A 255 7.52 -6.48 1.13
CA VAL A 255 7.28 -7.68 0.31
C VAL A 255 8.46 -8.64 0.40
N LEU A 256 9.70 -8.13 0.31
CA LEU A 256 10.92 -8.95 0.40
C LEU A 256 11.10 -9.59 1.78
N SER A 257 10.69 -8.90 2.84
CA SER A 257 10.73 -9.40 4.22
C SER A 257 9.77 -10.58 4.40
N ARG A 258 8.59 -10.55 3.76
CA ARG A 258 7.70 -11.73 3.70
C ARG A 258 8.35 -12.88 2.96
N CYS A 259 8.96 -12.63 1.79
CA CYS A 259 9.69 -13.65 1.04
C CYS A 259 10.82 -14.27 1.88
N LEU A 260 11.60 -13.45 2.60
CA LEU A 260 12.67 -13.91 3.50
C LEU A 260 12.11 -14.78 4.65
N SER A 261 10.97 -14.40 5.22
CA SER A 261 10.31 -15.19 6.26
C SER A 261 9.91 -16.59 5.75
N SER A 262 9.48 -16.71 4.50
CA SER A 262 9.11 -17.99 3.89
C SER A 262 10.28 -18.96 3.71
N LEU A 263 11.53 -18.46 3.67
CA LEU A 263 12.74 -19.28 3.66
C LEU A 263 13.07 -19.88 5.04
N LYS A 264 12.05 -20.30 5.81
CA LYS A 264 12.20 -20.71 7.23
C LYS A 264 13.21 -21.83 7.44
N GLU A 265 13.15 -22.88 6.63
CA GLU A 265 14.10 -23.99 6.75
C GLU A 265 15.54 -23.54 6.44
N GLU A 266 15.70 -22.68 5.44
CA GLU A 266 17.00 -22.14 5.06
C GLU A 266 17.57 -21.23 6.15
N ARG A 267 16.76 -20.30 6.69
CA ARG A 267 17.11 -19.46 7.84
C ARG A 267 17.49 -20.29 9.07
N THR A 268 16.82 -21.42 9.29
CA THR A 268 17.11 -22.36 10.39
C THR A 268 18.45 -23.08 10.21
N ARG A 269 18.85 -23.39 8.97
CA ARG A 269 20.19 -23.89 8.67
C ARG A 269 21.23 -22.78 8.79
N ALA A 270 20.93 -21.60 8.24
CA ALA A 270 21.81 -20.43 8.26
C ALA A 270 22.16 -20.00 9.69
N SER A 271 21.21 -20.02 10.63
CA SER A 271 21.46 -19.64 12.03
C SER A 271 22.46 -20.52 12.78
N LYS A 272 22.76 -21.73 12.27
CA LYS A 272 23.74 -22.65 12.85
C LYS A 272 25.16 -22.44 12.30
N VAL A 273 25.29 -21.75 11.17
CA VAL A 273 26.57 -21.60 10.45
C VAL A 273 26.99 -20.13 10.27
N LEU A 274 26.04 -19.19 10.33
CA LEU A 274 26.29 -17.76 10.31
C LEU A 274 26.15 -17.22 11.73
N SER A 275 27.27 -16.78 12.30
CA SER A 275 27.28 -16.12 13.60
C SER A 275 27.18 -14.62 13.45
N TYR A 276 26.44 -13.98 14.36
CA TYR A 276 26.54 -12.54 14.53
C TYR A 276 27.94 -12.17 15.01
N VAL A 277 28.60 -11.26 14.29
CA VAL A 277 29.89 -10.68 14.66
C VAL A 277 29.73 -9.18 14.68
N GLY A 278 29.76 -8.60 15.88
CA GLY A 278 29.62 -7.17 16.06
C GLY A 278 30.32 -6.67 17.31
N ARG A 279 30.39 -5.34 17.45
CA ARG A 279 31.08 -4.68 18.56
C ARG A 279 30.32 -4.78 19.87
N SER A 280 29.00 -4.90 19.80
CA SER A 280 28.12 -5.19 20.93
C SER A 280 27.02 -6.16 20.47
N ASN A 281 26.53 -6.99 21.39
CA ASN A 281 25.35 -7.83 21.20
C ASN A 281 24.26 -7.55 22.25
N LYS A 282 24.39 -6.46 23.00
CA LYS A 282 23.44 -6.03 24.03
C LYS A 282 23.16 -4.55 23.88
N PHE A 283 21.92 -4.16 24.13
CA PHE A 283 21.57 -2.78 24.25
C PHE A 283 22.23 -2.16 25.50
N GLU A 284 22.92 -1.05 25.31
CA GLU A 284 23.43 -0.18 26.36
C GLU A 284 22.81 1.21 26.19
N GLY A 285 22.22 1.75 27.26
CA GLY A 285 21.59 3.07 27.25
C GLY A 285 20.32 3.15 28.08
N ASP A 286 19.66 4.30 28.01
CA ASP A 286 18.34 4.51 28.62
C ASP A 286 17.26 3.83 27.77
N LYS A 287 16.68 2.76 28.31
CA LYS A 287 15.59 2.01 27.65
C LYS A 287 14.36 2.88 27.40
N LYS A 288 14.03 3.79 28.32
CA LYS A 288 12.84 4.64 28.18
C LYS A 288 13.03 5.62 27.02
N GLN A 289 14.17 6.31 26.99
CA GLN A 289 14.49 7.22 25.87
C GLN A 289 14.50 6.46 24.54
N PHE A 290 15.06 5.24 24.51
CA PHE A 290 15.11 4.46 23.28
C PHE A 290 13.73 3.98 22.80
N LEU A 291 12.77 3.77 23.71
CA LEU A 291 11.37 3.50 23.34
C LEU A 291 10.68 4.75 22.76
N GLU A 292 10.96 5.94 23.29
CA GLU A 292 10.48 7.21 22.71
C GLU A 292 11.09 7.43 21.31
N ASP A 293 12.38 7.12 21.14
CA ASP A 293 13.07 7.18 19.85
C ASP A 293 12.51 6.17 18.85
N LEU A 294 12.15 4.96 19.32
CA LEU A 294 11.51 3.92 18.51
C LEU A 294 10.11 4.31 18.06
N GLU A 295 9.33 4.99 18.91
CA GLU A 295 8.05 5.58 18.51
C GLU A 295 8.24 6.59 17.36
N GLN A 296 9.24 7.47 17.49
CA GLN A 296 9.55 8.45 16.45
C GLN A 296 10.06 7.80 15.17
N ALA A 297 10.88 6.75 15.26
CA ALA A 297 11.37 5.97 14.12
C ALA A 297 10.22 5.31 13.35
N LEU A 298 9.28 4.71 14.09
CA LEU A 298 8.06 4.10 13.54
C LEU A 298 7.19 5.13 12.84
N TYR A 299 6.94 6.26 13.51
CA TYR A 299 6.13 7.34 12.95
C TYR A 299 6.76 7.97 11.70
N ALA A 300 8.06 8.28 11.74
CA ALA A 300 8.79 8.83 10.60
C ALA A 300 8.77 7.89 9.39
N SER A 301 9.05 6.60 9.61
CA SER A 301 9.08 5.61 8.54
C SER A 301 7.70 5.36 7.95
N LYS A 302 6.65 5.41 8.78
CA LYS A 302 5.26 5.41 8.32
C LYS A 302 4.98 6.61 7.41
N ILE A 303 5.39 7.83 7.78
CA ILE A 303 5.27 9.01 6.91
C ILE A 303 5.91 8.77 5.54
N ILE A 304 7.13 8.19 5.51
CA ILE A 304 7.81 7.88 4.25
C ILE A 304 7.02 6.88 3.38
N SER A 305 6.51 5.80 3.98
CA SER A 305 5.70 4.81 3.24
C SER A 305 4.50 5.44 2.55
N TYR A 306 3.77 6.32 3.26
CA TYR A 306 2.61 7.01 2.68
C TYR A 306 3.03 8.05 1.65
N ALA A 307 4.12 8.80 1.88
CA ALA A 307 4.65 9.73 0.88
C ALA A 307 4.99 9.00 -0.43
N GLN A 308 5.68 7.87 -0.35
CA GLN A 308 5.99 7.01 -1.48
C GLN A 308 4.72 6.47 -2.18
N GLY A 309 3.74 5.99 -1.41
CA GLY A 309 2.47 5.48 -1.95
C GLY A 309 1.66 6.56 -2.70
N PHE A 310 1.62 7.79 -2.18
CA PHE A 310 0.96 8.90 -2.87
C PHE A 310 1.74 9.37 -4.10
N MET A 311 3.08 9.39 -4.06
CA MET A 311 3.90 9.65 -5.24
C MET A 311 3.60 8.63 -6.36
N LEU A 312 3.47 7.35 -6.00
CA LEU A 312 3.12 6.28 -6.95
C LEU A 312 1.74 6.52 -7.59
N MET A 313 0.73 6.92 -6.79
CA MET A 313 -0.59 7.24 -7.33
C MET A 313 -0.57 8.47 -8.24
N GLN A 314 0.23 9.49 -7.91
CA GLN A 314 0.40 10.67 -8.77
C GLN A 314 1.03 10.32 -10.11
N GLU A 315 2.05 9.45 -10.13
CA GLU A 315 2.67 9.04 -11.39
C GLU A 315 1.73 8.18 -12.24
N ALA A 316 0.99 7.25 -11.62
CA ALA A 316 -0.03 6.48 -12.30
C ALA A 316 -1.16 7.35 -12.87
N ALA A 317 -1.55 8.41 -12.17
CA ALA A 317 -2.52 9.38 -12.69
C ALA A 317 -2.03 10.03 -14.00
N LYS A 318 -0.74 10.35 -14.10
CA LYS A 318 -0.13 10.90 -15.32
C LYS A 318 -0.08 9.85 -16.44
N GLU A 319 0.46 8.67 -16.15
CA GLU A 319 0.66 7.58 -17.12
C GLU A 319 -0.68 7.12 -17.71
N PHE A 320 -1.67 6.86 -16.85
CA PHE A 320 -2.98 6.35 -17.27
C PHE A 320 -4.00 7.47 -17.56
N LYS A 321 -3.60 8.73 -17.44
CA LYS A 321 -4.44 9.92 -17.64
C LYS A 321 -5.70 9.93 -16.75
N TRP A 322 -5.61 9.33 -15.57
CA TRP A 322 -6.71 9.30 -14.61
C TRP A 322 -6.79 10.62 -13.84
N LYS A 323 -8.02 11.07 -13.59
CA LYS A 323 -8.29 12.19 -12.68
C LYS A 323 -8.49 11.65 -11.26
N LEU A 324 -7.40 11.46 -10.53
CA LEU A 324 -7.45 11.01 -9.15
C LEU A 324 -7.74 12.16 -8.18
N ASN A 325 -8.73 11.98 -7.30
CA ASN A 325 -9.00 12.91 -6.22
C ASN A 325 -8.21 12.51 -4.95
N LYS A 326 -7.02 13.11 -4.76
CA LYS A 326 -6.12 12.80 -3.63
C LYS A 326 -6.77 13.02 -2.25
N PRO A 327 -7.48 14.13 -1.98
CA PRO A 327 -8.25 14.30 -0.74
C PRO A 327 -9.26 13.17 -0.50
N SER A 328 -10.01 12.76 -1.52
CA SER A 328 -10.99 11.68 -1.41
C SER A 328 -10.33 10.32 -1.15
N ILE A 329 -9.17 10.05 -1.77
CA ILE A 329 -8.40 8.83 -1.51
C ILE A 329 -7.98 8.76 -0.04
N ALA A 330 -7.39 9.84 0.49
CA ALA A 330 -7.03 9.91 1.90
C ALA A 330 -8.27 9.75 2.81
N LEU A 331 -9.39 10.39 2.46
CA LEU A 331 -10.65 10.27 3.18
C LEU A 331 -11.16 8.83 3.23
N MET A 332 -11.16 8.12 2.10
CA MET A 332 -11.62 6.73 2.02
C MET A 332 -10.82 5.80 2.92
N TRP A 333 -9.56 6.13 3.23
CA TRP A 333 -8.72 5.32 4.11
C TRP A 333 -8.89 5.68 5.59
N ARG A 334 -9.47 6.83 5.95
CA ARG A 334 -9.64 7.27 7.35
C ARG A 334 -10.47 6.32 8.22
N GLY A 335 -11.35 5.53 7.63
CA GLY A 335 -12.23 4.59 8.34
C GLY A 335 -12.56 3.36 7.50
N GLY A 336 -13.03 2.31 8.16
CA GLY A 336 -13.46 1.06 7.54
C GLY A 336 -12.33 0.17 7.02
N CYS A 337 -11.22 0.73 6.52
CA CYS A 337 -10.09 -0.02 6.00
C CYS A 337 -9.12 -0.51 7.09
N ILE A 338 -8.14 -1.35 6.72
CA ILE A 338 -7.15 -1.91 7.66
C ILE A 338 -6.16 -0.83 8.13
N ILE A 339 -5.74 0.07 7.24
CA ILE A 339 -4.74 1.11 7.55
C ILE A 339 -5.35 2.35 8.26
N ARG A 340 -6.62 2.26 8.70
CA ARG A 340 -7.33 3.38 9.34
C ARG A 340 -6.58 3.86 10.58
N SER A 341 -6.44 5.19 10.68
CA SER A 341 -5.63 5.84 11.71
C SER A 341 -5.93 7.34 11.80
N VAL A 342 -5.59 7.96 12.94
CA VAL A 342 -5.67 9.43 13.09
C VAL A 342 -4.77 10.13 12.08
N PHE A 343 -3.63 9.51 11.75
CA PHE A 343 -2.65 9.95 10.76
C PHE A 343 -3.26 10.28 9.38
N LEU A 344 -4.30 9.56 8.96
CA LEU A 344 -4.97 9.81 7.67
C LEU A 344 -5.81 11.10 7.67
N LYS A 345 -6.19 11.62 8.84
CA LYS A 345 -6.82 12.95 8.94
C LYS A 345 -5.82 14.03 8.53
N ASP A 346 -4.57 13.93 8.95
CA ASP A 346 -3.52 14.88 8.60
C ASP A 346 -3.16 14.83 7.10
N ILE A 347 -3.16 13.62 6.50
CA ILE A 347 -2.98 13.47 5.05
C ILE A 347 -4.15 14.12 4.30
N THR A 348 -5.38 13.88 4.75
CA THR A 348 -6.58 14.48 4.15
C THR A 348 -6.52 16.01 4.26
N ALA A 349 -6.11 16.54 5.41
CA ALA A 349 -5.95 17.99 5.61
C ALA A 349 -4.88 18.58 4.70
N ALA A 350 -3.72 17.91 4.54
CA ALA A 350 -2.65 18.37 3.67
C ALA A 350 -3.10 18.51 2.21
N TYR A 351 -3.79 17.51 1.66
CA TYR A 351 -4.29 17.58 0.28
C TYR A 351 -5.53 18.47 0.12
N ARG A 352 -6.31 18.71 1.17
CA ARG A 352 -7.39 19.71 1.14
C ARG A 352 -6.83 21.14 1.12
N ALA A 353 -5.69 21.37 1.76
CA ALA A 353 -5.01 22.66 1.76
C ALA A 353 -4.29 22.95 0.44
N ASP A 354 -3.69 21.93 -0.17
CA ASP A 354 -3.04 22.00 -1.47
C ASP A 354 -3.27 20.71 -2.28
N ASP A 355 -4.14 20.78 -3.28
CA ASP A 355 -4.46 19.65 -4.16
C ASP A 355 -3.32 19.35 -5.17
N ASN A 356 -2.38 20.28 -5.34
CA ASN A 356 -1.19 20.15 -6.17
C ASN A 356 0.06 19.75 -5.38
N LEU A 357 -0.09 19.46 -4.08
CA LEU A 357 1.00 19.01 -3.22
C LEU A 357 1.73 17.82 -3.87
N GLU A 358 3.00 18.06 -4.23
CA GLU A 358 3.85 17.08 -4.92
C GLU A 358 4.22 15.92 -3.97
N ASN A 359 4.61 16.26 -2.75
CA ASN A 359 5.01 15.30 -1.74
C ASN A 359 4.45 15.69 -0.37
N LEU A 360 4.00 14.69 0.41
CA LEU A 360 3.51 14.89 1.77
C LEU A 360 4.52 15.61 2.67
N LEU A 361 5.83 15.37 2.48
CA LEU A 361 6.89 16.00 3.27
C LEU A 361 7.00 17.53 3.08
N PHE A 362 6.34 18.08 2.05
CA PHE A 362 6.26 19.53 1.84
C PHE A 362 5.11 20.19 2.59
N SER A 363 4.20 19.42 3.19
CA SER A 363 3.18 19.99 4.08
C SER A 363 3.81 20.37 5.43
N ASP A 364 3.37 21.49 6.01
CA ASP A 364 3.89 21.99 7.29
C ASP A 364 3.84 20.95 8.41
N PHE A 365 2.77 20.16 8.45
CA PHE A 365 2.58 19.15 9.49
C PHE A 365 3.63 18.03 9.37
N PHE A 366 3.73 17.39 8.21
CA PHE A 366 4.67 16.27 8.02
C PHE A 366 6.12 16.74 8.02
N ASN A 367 6.37 17.97 7.57
CA ASN A 367 7.68 18.59 7.67
C ASN A 367 8.11 18.73 9.15
N LYS A 368 7.26 19.28 10.02
CA LYS A 368 7.58 19.38 11.47
C LYS A 368 7.74 18.00 12.11
N ALA A 369 6.85 17.07 11.78
CA ALA A 369 6.91 15.70 12.29
C ALA A 369 8.23 15.01 11.93
N ILE A 370 8.65 15.06 10.66
CA ILE A 370 9.87 14.40 10.22
C ILE A 370 11.11 15.03 10.86
N HIS A 371 11.15 16.36 11.02
CA HIS A 371 12.27 17.04 11.69
C HIS A 371 12.38 16.67 13.18
N LYS A 372 11.25 16.56 13.89
CA LYS A 372 11.23 16.11 15.28
C LYS A 372 11.76 14.69 15.42
N ALA A 373 11.39 13.81 14.50
CA ALA A 373 11.67 12.38 14.61
C ALA A 373 13.12 11.99 14.25
N GLN A 374 13.84 12.80 13.47
CA GLN A 374 15.14 12.38 12.90
C GLN A 374 16.17 11.90 13.93
N PRO A 375 16.39 12.56 15.10
CA PRO A 375 17.40 12.12 16.04
C PRO A 375 17.17 10.69 16.52
N GLY A 376 15.96 10.40 17.04
CA GLY A 376 15.58 9.07 17.51
C GLY A 376 15.52 8.05 16.38
N TRP A 377 15.03 8.45 15.21
CA TRP A 377 14.99 7.58 14.03
C TRP A 377 16.37 7.09 13.60
N ARG A 378 17.36 7.98 13.56
CA ARG A 378 18.76 7.65 13.22
C ARG A 378 19.38 6.76 14.30
N ASP A 379 19.13 7.07 15.57
CA ASP A 379 19.61 6.28 16.70
C ASP A 379 19.10 4.84 16.62
N VAL A 380 17.80 4.65 16.39
CA VAL A 380 17.15 3.33 16.23
C VAL A 380 17.75 2.52 15.08
N VAL A 381 17.90 3.11 13.89
CA VAL A 381 18.48 2.41 12.73
C VAL A 381 19.93 2.02 13.02
N SER A 382 20.72 2.94 13.58
CA SER A 382 22.14 2.70 13.87
C SER A 382 22.34 1.64 14.95
N LYS A 383 21.63 1.72 16.07
CA LYS A 383 21.73 0.76 17.18
C LYS A 383 21.19 -0.61 16.78
N SER A 384 20.10 -0.68 16.03
CA SER A 384 19.58 -1.96 15.52
C SER A 384 20.61 -2.68 14.66
N ALA A 385 21.27 -1.95 13.74
CA ALA A 385 22.37 -2.50 12.94
C ALA A 385 23.55 -2.98 13.81
N LEU A 386 23.93 -2.18 14.82
CA LEU A 386 24.98 -2.53 15.80
C LEU A 386 24.61 -3.67 16.75
N MET A 387 23.35 -4.07 16.83
CA MET A 387 22.87 -5.22 17.59
C MET A 387 22.57 -6.44 16.70
N GLY A 388 22.68 -6.30 15.37
CA GLY A 388 22.32 -7.35 14.43
C GLY A 388 20.81 -7.60 14.31
N ILE A 389 19.97 -6.61 14.63
CA ILE A 389 18.52 -6.69 14.49
C ILE A 389 18.13 -6.15 13.09
N PRO A 390 17.51 -6.97 12.22
CA PRO A 390 17.15 -6.56 10.87
C PRO A 390 16.02 -5.53 10.91
N THR A 391 16.25 -4.38 10.27
CA THR A 391 15.27 -3.29 10.18
C THR A 391 15.11 -2.79 8.74
N PRO A 392 14.74 -3.66 7.79
CA PRO A 392 14.71 -3.31 6.36
C PRO A 392 13.78 -2.12 6.08
N ALA A 393 12.60 -2.05 6.70
CA ALA A 393 11.65 -0.96 6.49
C ALA A 393 12.11 0.36 7.15
N PHE A 394 12.63 0.34 8.39
CA PHE A 394 13.20 1.57 8.99
C PHE A 394 14.44 2.06 8.22
N SER A 395 15.32 1.15 7.82
CA SER A 395 16.57 1.47 7.12
C SER A 395 16.32 2.05 5.74
N THR A 396 15.41 1.46 4.96
CA THR A 396 15.09 1.95 3.62
C THR A 396 14.34 3.29 3.67
N ALA A 397 13.46 3.48 4.67
CA ALA A 397 12.77 4.75 4.83
C ALA A 397 13.75 5.89 5.15
N LEU A 398 14.73 5.65 6.03
CA LEU A 398 15.76 6.65 6.37
C LEU A 398 16.65 6.95 5.15
N SER A 399 17.08 5.90 4.45
CA SER A 399 17.89 6.02 3.24
C SER A 399 17.16 6.78 2.14
N TRP A 400 15.86 6.51 1.96
CA TRP A 400 15.02 7.22 1.01
C TRP A 400 14.86 8.69 1.39
N PHE A 401 14.61 9.00 2.67
CA PHE A 401 14.48 10.38 3.15
C PHE A 401 15.76 11.18 2.93
N ASP A 402 16.92 10.63 3.31
CA ASP A 402 18.21 11.27 3.09
C ASP A 402 18.54 11.40 1.60
N GLY A 403 18.13 10.42 0.78
CA GLY A 403 18.23 10.49 -0.67
C GLY A 403 17.39 11.63 -1.26
N TYR A 404 16.10 11.69 -0.88
CA TYR A 404 15.13 12.65 -1.41
C TYR A 404 15.47 14.10 -1.10
N ARG A 405 15.97 14.39 0.11
CA ARG A 405 16.34 15.75 0.53
C ARG A 405 17.71 16.22 0.01
N THR A 406 18.50 15.33 -0.59
CA THR A 406 19.87 15.64 -1.02
C THR A 406 19.86 16.24 -2.42
N LYS A 407 20.30 17.50 -2.53
CA LYS A 407 20.40 18.23 -3.81
C LYS A 407 21.23 17.46 -4.85
N ASP A 408 22.38 16.94 -4.43
CA ASP A 408 23.38 16.32 -5.30
C ASP A 408 23.71 14.89 -4.84
N LEU A 409 23.11 13.91 -5.51
CA LEU A 409 23.34 12.48 -5.25
C LEU A 409 24.55 11.93 -6.03
N PRO A 410 25.13 10.80 -5.58
CA PRO A 410 26.26 10.14 -6.26
C PRO A 410 25.91 9.52 -7.62
N ALA A 411 24.70 9.75 -8.15
CA ALA A 411 24.27 9.29 -9.47
C ALA A 411 25.09 9.91 -10.62
N ASN A 412 25.84 10.99 -10.37
CA ASN A 412 26.81 11.53 -11.32
C ASN A 412 27.92 10.50 -11.65
N LEU A 413 28.44 9.77 -10.65
CA LEU A 413 29.42 8.71 -10.87
C LEU A 413 28.80 7.53 -11.63
N LEU A 414 27.56 7.16 -11.32
CA LEU A 414 26.82 6.13 -12.05
C LEU A 414 26.67 6.50 -13.53
N GLN A 415 26.36 7.76 -13.85
CA GLN A 415 26.31 8.25 -15.23
C GLN A 415 27.69 8.21 -15.91
N ALA A 416 28.75 8.65 -15.22
CA ALA A 416 30.11 8.58 -15.74
C ALA A 416 30.56 7.14 -16.03
N GLN A 417 30.24 6.19 -15.14
CA GLN A 417 30.51 4.77 -15.36
C GLN A 417 29.78 4.24 -16.61
N ARG A 418 28.48 4.53 -16.74
CA ARG A 418 27.68 4.12 -17.92
C ARG A 418 28.22 4.70 -19.22
N ASP A 419 28.64 5.95 -19.21
CA ASP A 419 29.27 6.56 -20.38
C ASP A 419 30.66 5.97 -20.67
N TYR A 420 31.42 5.65 -19.63
CA TYR A 420 32.75 5.04 -19.75
C TYR A 420 32.71 3.68 -20.45
N PHE A 421 31.92 2.73 -19.95
CA PHE A 421 31.94 1.35 -20.48
C PHE A 421 31.02 1.16 -21.69
N GLY A 422 29.97 1.99 -21.83
CA GLY A 422 28.87 1.75 -22.76
C GLY A 422 28.49 2.93 -23.64
N ALA A 423 29.23 4.05 -23.55
CA ALA A 423 28.96 5.27 -24.31
C ALA A 423 27.49 5.74 -24.22
N HIS A 424 26.86 5.53 -23.05
CA HIS A 424 25.45 5.81 -22.79
C HIS A 424 25.10 7.29 -22.65
N THR A 425 26.09 8.18 -22.76
CA THR A 425 25.97 9.63 -22.60
C THR A 425 25.55 10.07 -21.20
N PHE A 426 25.72 11.37 -20.91
CA PHE A 426 25.22 12.03 -19.71
C PHE A 426 24.82 13.48 -20.02
N LYS A 427 24.19 14.16 -19.06
CA LYS A 427 23.88 15.60 -19.12
C LYS A 427 24.77 16.37 -18.15
N ILE A 428 25.22 17.56 -18.54
CA ILE A 428 25.96 18.48 -17.65
C ILE A 428 25.01 19.24 -16.73
N LYS A 429 25.46 19.60 -15.53
CA LYS A 429 24.72 20.51 -14.66
C LYS A 429 24.66 21.92 -15.28
N PRO A 430 23.53 22.64 -15.19
CA PRO A 430 23.41 23.98 -15.76
C PRO A 430 24.51 24.96 -15.33
N GLU A 431 24.92 24.92 -14.07
CA GLU A 431 25.97 25.77 -13.48
C GLU A 431 27.40 25.43 -13.96
N HIS A 432 27.58 24.29 -14.63
CA HIS A 432 28.87 23.85 -15.19
C HIS A 432 28.88 23.79 -16.72
N ALA A 433 27.88 24.39 -17.35
CA ALA A 433 27.78 24.43 -18.80
C ALA A 433 28.95 25.19 -19.45
N SER A 434 29.37 24.73 -20.62
CA SER A 434 30.40 25.36 -21.45
C SER A 434 30.11 25.10 -22.93
N GLU A 435 30.89 25.71 -23.83
CA GLU A 435 30.80 25.39 -25.26
C GLU A 435 31.01 23.90 -25.54
N LYS A 436 31.94 23.27 -24.80
CA LYS A 436 32.21 21.83 -24.91
C LYS A 436 31.09 20.97 -24.33
N TYR A 437 30.48 21.43 -23.24
CA TYR A 437 29.43 20.71 -22.51
C TYR A 437 28.19 21.60 -22.38
N PRO A 438 27.34 21.66 -23.41
CA PRO A 438 26.14 22.50 -23.39
C PRO A 438 25.01 21.89 -22.55
N VAL A 439 24.19 22.75 -21.92
CA VAL A 439 23.02 22.34 -21.13
C VAL A 439 22.02 21.57 -21.98
N GLY A 440 21.44 20.51 -21.41
CA GLY A 440 20.33 19.77 -22.03
C GLY A 440 20.72 18.83 -23.18
N LYS A 441 22.00 18.80 -23.58
CA LYS A 441 22.51 17.87 -24.60
C LYS A 441 23.04 16.59 -23.96
N ASN A 442 22.89 15.48 -24.69
CA ASN A 442 23.55 14.22 -24.38
C ASN A 442 25.03 14.32 -24.78
N ILE A 443 25.91 14.17 -23.80
CA ILE A 443 27.35 14.32 -23.93
C ILE A 443 27.99 12.93 -23.77
N HIS A 444 28.89 12.57 -24.67
CA HIS A 444 29.78 11.42 -24.53
C HIS A 444 31.22 11.92 -24.36
N VAL A 445 31.97 11.32 -23.45
CA VAL A 445 33.39 11.58 -23.25
C VAL A 445 34.19 10.33 -23.63
N ASN A 446 35.26 10.51 -24.42
CA ASN A 446 36.24 9.45 -24.63
C ASN A 446 37.14 9.32 -23.39
N TRP A 447 36.67 8.55 -22.40
CA TRP A 447 37.36 8.39 -21.13
C TRP A 447 38.71 7.65 -21.21
N THR A 448 38.90 6.83 -22.24
CA THR A 448 40.11 6.00 -22.39
C THR A 448 41.20 6.68 -23.22
N GLY A 449 40.87 7.76 -23.94
CA GLY A 449 41.73 8.37 -24.95
C GLY A 449 41.98 7.48 -26.17
N ARG A 450 41.36 6.30 -26.24
CA ARG A 450 41.51 5.29 -27.31
C ARG A 450 40.17 4.90 -27.94
N GLY A 451 39.05 5.24 -27.30
CA GLY A 451 37.70 5.03 -27.85
C GLY A 451 37.38 6.00 -28.99
N GLY A 452 36.38 5.67 -29.81
CA GLY A 452 35.83 6.59 -30.80
C GLY A 452 34.90 7.64 -30.17
N ASN A 453 34.51 8.66 -30.92
CA ASN A 453 33.52 9.66 -30.50
C ASN A 453 32.06 9.20 -30.69
N VAL A 454 31.84 7.90 -30.85
CA VAL A 454 30.53 7.31 -31.19
C VAL A 454 29.81 6.94 -29.90
N SER A 455 28.69 7.60 -29.62
CA SER A 455 27.80 7.27 -28.51
C SER A 455 26.83 6.15 -28.88
N ALA A 456 26.41 5.34 -27.89
CA ALA A 456 25.28 4.44 -28.07
C ALA A 456 24.00 5.26 -28.33
N SER A 457 23.24 4.89 -29.36
CA SER A 457 21.90 5.45 -29.55
C SER A 457 21.02 5.11 -28.35
N THR A 458 20.21 6.06 -27.86
CA THR A 458 19.19 5.76 -26.86
C THR A 458 18.25 4.69 -27.40
N TYR A 459 18.23 3.52 -26.76
CA TYR A 459 17.19 2.52 -26.98
C TYR A 459 15.86 3.15 -26.56
N GLN A 460 14.96 3.35 -27.51
CA GLN A 460 13.53 3.51 -27.20
C GLN A 460 12.99 2.10 -27.04
N ALA A 461 12.86 1.64 -25.80
CA ALA A 461 12.20 0.39 -25.45
C ALA A 461 10.73 0.65 -25.16
#